data_AF-A0A7S2KUT6-F1
#
_entry.id   AF-A0A7S2KUT6-F1
#
_cell.length_a   1.000
_cell.length_b   1.000
_cell.length_c   1.000
_cell.angle_alpha   90.00
_cell.angle_beta   90.00
_cell.angle_gamma   90.00
#
_symmetry.space_group_name_H-M   'P 1'
#
loop_
_entity.id
_entity.type
_entity.pdbx_description
1 polymer ?
#
loop_
_entity_poly.entity_id
_entity_poly.type
_entity_poly.pdbx_seq_one_letter_code
_entity_poly.pdbx_strand_id
1 'polypeptide(L)'
;MKFYFGTFLLLLSISEADAQTATGGALSECANGGCNLGEYCVGNSFLKDVDDTGEYGCSKCNGSRDWWPCNFETTCFCHALDAPRIPPAPRSGVNVNAALDTCRDVLTEDTFNNIVQPTSEEGKQLFTYAGLCDAIYNYNQYHDEKFAQMGTVSQVRRELAAFLSHASVETDGFSVTREEHHCVNPITGLDGNVYCMPCKEQFYSKETKTCT
;
A
#
# COMPACT_ATOMS: atom_id res chain seq x y z
N MET A 1 37.05 29.81 -45.06
CA MET A 1 36.55 28.42 -45.18
C MET A 1 35.28 28.33 -44.33
N LYS A 2 34.13 28.00 -44.92
CA LYS A 2 32.81 27.89 -44.27
C LYS A 2 32.55 26.43 -43.82
N PHE A 3 31.54 26.29 -42.94
CA PHE A 3 30.76 25.10 -42.57
C PHE A 3 31.21 24.30 -41.33
N TYR A 4 30.36 23.89 -40.36
CA TYR A 4 28.99 24.23 -39.92
C TYR A 4 28.76 23.61 -38.51
N PHE A 5 27.67 24.00 -37.85
CA PHE A 5 27.16 23.56 -36.54
C PHE A 5 26.95 22.03 -36.38
N GLY A 6 27.08 21.54 -35.15
CA GLY A 6 26.67 20.18 -34.77
C GLY A 6 26.66 19.95 -33.26
N THR A 7 25.76 20.64 -32.54
CA THR A 7 25.43 20.32 -31.14
C THR A 7 24.73 18.96 -31.10
N PHE A 8 25.41 17.95 -30.57
CA PHE A 8 24.84 16.63 -30.34
C PHE A 8 24.11 16.66 -28.99
N LEU A 9 22.82 16.99 -29.02
CA LEU A 9 21.93 16.88 -27.87
C LEU A 9 21.53 15.40 -27.74
N LEU A 10 22.13 14.68 -26.80
CA LEU A 10 21.71 13.33 -26.44
C LEU A 10 20.43 13.45 -25.61
N LEU A 11 19.28 13.29 -26.26
CA LEU A 11 17.99 13.08 -25.59
C LEU A 11 17.98 11.65 -25.04
N LEU A 12 18.20 11.51 -23.74
CA LEU A 12 17.80 10.33 -22.98
C LEU A 12 16.27 10.38 -22.86
N SER A 13 15.58 9.71 -23.79
CA SER A 13 14.17 9.37 -23.62
C SER A 13 14.07 8.25 -22.60
N ILE A 14 13.88 8.60 -21.34
CA ILE A 14 13.33 7.68 -20.34
C ILE A 14 11.85 7.58 -20.70
N SER A 15 11.40 6.41 -21.17
CA SER A 15 9.97 6.17 -21.33
C SER A 15 9.36 6.13 -19.94
N GLU A 16 8.62 7.17 -19.60
CA GLU A 16 7.62 7.10 -18.54
C GLU A 16 6.66 5.98 -18.95
N ALA A 17 6.74 4.84 -18.25
CA ALA A 17 5.66 3.88 -18.30
C ALA A 17 4.46 4.61 -17.69
N ASP A 18 3.42 4.83 -18.50
CA ASP A 18 2.13 5.36 -18.07
C ASP A 18 1.61 4.49 -16.92
N ALA A 19 1.87 4.91 -15.69
CA ALA A 19 1.22 4.35 -14.52
C ALA A 19 -0.25 4.73 -14.64
N GLN A 20 -1.06 3.80 -15.16
CA GLN A 20 -2.51 3.91 -15.12
C GLN A 20 -2.93 4.14 -13.67
N THR A 21 -3.41 5.34 -13.40
CA THR A 21 -3.90 5.78 -12.11
C THR A 21 -5.16 5.00 -11.75
N ALA A 22 -5.13 4.24 -10.66
CA ALA A 22 -6.28 3.47 -10.20
C ALA A 22 -7.37 4.43 -9.72
N THR A 23 -8.51 4.46 -10.41
CA THR A 23 -9.63 5.33 -10.09
C THR A 23 -10.28 4.94 -8.77
N GLY A 24 -10.48 5.88 -7.85
CA GLY A 24 -11.24 5.59 -6.62
C GLY A 24 -12.62 5.06 -7.00
N GLY A 25 -13.04 3.89 -6.50
CA GLY A 25 -14.28 3.22 -6.90
C GLY A 25 -15.44 3.53 -5.94
N ALA A 26 -16.60 3.98 -6.46
CA ALA A 26 -17.85 4.16 -5.68
C ALA A 26 -18.69 2.88 -5.56
N LEU A 27 -18.30 1.84 -6.31
CA LEU A 27 -18.75 0.44 -6.35
C LEU A 27 -17.60 -0.35 -7.01
N SER A 28 -17.69 -1.68 -7.15
CA SER A 28 -16.73 -2.35 -8.05
C SER A 28 -16.83 -1.71 -9.43
N GLU A 29 -15.70 -1.27 -9.98
CA GLU A 29 -15.65 -0.63 -11.33
C GLU A 29 -16.25 -1.55 -12.39
N CYS A 30 -16.25 -2.85 -12.11
CA CYS A 30 -16.81 -3.89 -12.94
C CYS A 30 -18.35 -3.93 -12.99
N ALA A 31 -19.05 -3.53 -11.93
CA ALA A 31 -20.51 -3.70 -11.83
C ALA A 31 -21.31 -2.68 -12.67
N ASN A 32 -20.76 -1.48 -12.87
CA ASN A 32 -21.44 -0.36 -13.52
C ASN A 32 -20.84 -0.05 -14.90
N GLY A 33 -21.21 -0.84 -15.91
CA GLY A 33 -20.80 -0.63 -17.30
C GLY A 33 -19.68 -1.55 -17.77
N GLY A 34 -19.10 -2.34 -16.86
CA GLY A 34 -18.00 -3.25 -17.18
C GLY A 34 -16.66 -2.52 -17.34
N CYS A 35 -15.61 -3.30 -17.59
CA CYS A 35 -14.27 -2.76 -17.81
C CYS A 35 -14.08 -2.26 -19.24
N ASN A 36 -13.12 -1.35 -19.45
CA ASN A 36 -12.83 -0.84 -20.79
C ASN A 36 -12.25 -1.95 -21.70
N LEU A 37 -12.23 -1.70 -23.00
CA LEU A 37 -11.63 -2.63 -23.97
C LEU A 37 -10.15 -2.85 -23.65
N GLY A 38 -9.77 -4.10 -23.37
CA GLY A 38 -8.41 -4.48 -22.97
C GLY A 38 -8.22 -4.68 -21.47
N GLU A 39 -9.24 -4.37 -20.66
CA GLU A 39 -9.25 -4.60 -19.22
C GLU A 39 -10.16 -5.77 -18.84
N TYR A 40 -9.86 -6.38 -17.69
CA TYR A 40 -10.62 -7.49 -17.13
C TYR A 40 -10.94 -7.21 -15.67
N CYS A 41 -12.10 -7.69 -15.23
CA CYS A 41 -12.48 -7.58 -13.83
C CYS A 41 -11.72 -8.60 -12.98
N VAL A 42 -10.94 -8.10 -12.03
CA VAL A 42 -10.11 -8.91 -11.13
C VAL A 42 -10.45 -8.61 -9.67
N GLY A 43 -10.17 -9.57 -8.80
CA GLY A 43 -10.32 -9.44 -7.36
C GLY A 43 -9.20 -8.64 -6.71
N ASN A 44 -9.50 -8.04 -5.57
CA ASN A 44 -8.49 -7.43 -4.73
C ASN A 44 -7.67 -8.51 -4.02
N SER A 45 -6.39 -8.63 -4.39
CA SER A 45 -5.47 -9.64 -3.84
C SER A 45 -5.20 -9.48 -2.35
N PHE A 46 -5.51 -8.33 -1.75
CA PHE A 46 -5.43 -8.13 -0.29
C PHE A 46 -6.62 -8.75 0.46
N LEU A 47 -7.71 -9.08 -0.25
CA LEU A 47 -8.89 -9.73 0.31
C LEU A 47 -8.82 -11.23 0.01
N LYS A 48 -8.56 -12.05 1.03
CA LYS A 48 -8.40 -13.51 0.88
C LYS A 48 -9.61 -14.23 0.29
N ASP A 49 -10.80 -13.68 0.49
CA ASP A 49 -12.05 -14.33 0.10
C ASP A 49 -12.51 -14.00 -1.32
N VAL A 50 -11.72 -13.20 -2.07
CA VAL A 50 -12.12 -12.70 -3.39
C VAL A 50 -11.16 -13.22 -4.45
N ASP A 51 -11.69 -14.05 -5.35
CA ASP A 51 -10.95 -14.58 -6.49
C ASP A 51 -11.34 -13.90 -7.82
N ASP A 52 -10.49 -14.08 -8.83
CA ASP A 52 -10.82 -13.64 -10.20
C ASP A 52 -11.87 -14.56 -10.82
N THR A 53 -11.73 -15.85 -10.55
CA THR A 53 -12.43 -16.95 -11.20
C THR A 53 -13.10 -17.82 -10.15
N GLY A 54 -14.42 -17.97 -10.23
CA GLY A 54 -15.18 -18.77 -9.29
C GLY A 54 -16.68 -18.51 -9.40
N GLU A 55 -17.48 -19.19 -8.58
CA GLU A 55 -18.92 -18.89 -8.42
C GLU A 55 -19.15 -17.44 -7.91
N TYR A 56 -18.21 -17.00 -7.08
CA TYR A 56 -18.14 -15.68 -6.48
C TYR A 56 -17.03 -14.79 -7.06
N GLY A 57 -16.45 -15.17 -8.20
CA GLY A 57 -15.30 -14.46 -8.75
C GLY A 57 -15.65 -13.15 -9.44
N CYS A 58 -14.71 -12.21 -9.42
CA CYS A 58 -14.88 -10.87 -9.98
C CYS A 58 -15.12 -10.86 -11.49
N SER A 59 -14.67 -11.87 -12.24
CA SER A 59 -14.98 -12.03 -13.66
C SER A 59 -16.48 -12.06 -13.97
N LYS A 60 -17.33 -12.40 -12.98
CA LYS A 60 -18.80 -12.39 -13.08
C LYS A 60 -19.44 -11.02 -12.86
N CYS A 61 -18.69 -10.02 -12.40
CA CYS A 61 -19.19 -8.67 -12.20
C CYS A 61 -19.39 -7.91 -13.52
N ASN A 62 -18.68 -8.31 -14.59
CA ASN A 62 -18.67 -7.67 -15.92
C ASN A 62 -19.98 -7.90 -16.72
N GLY A 63 -21.12 -7.62 -16.09
CA GLY A 63 -22.46 -7.88 -16.61
C GLY A 63 -23.57 -7.43 -15.65
N SER A 64 -23.26 -6.49 -14.74
CA SER A 64 -24.21 -5.88 -13.80
C SER A 64 -24.78 -6.82 -12.74
N ARG A 65 -23.95 -7.72 -12.20
CA ARG A 65 -24.27 -8.43 -10.95
C ARG A 65 -24.28 -7.40 -9.81
N ASP A 66 -25.37 -7.34 -9.06
CA ASP A 66 -25.63 -6.34 -8.01
C ASP A 66 -25.42 -6.89 -6.59
N TRP A 67 -24.75 -8.03 -6.47
CA TRP A 67 -24.49 -8.71 -5.22
C TRP A 67 -23.02 -9.12 -5.10
N TRP A 68 -22.62 -9.52 -3.90
CA TRP A 68 -21.22 -9.72 -3.51
C TRP A 68 -20.47 -10.68 -4.47
N PRO A 69 -19.22 -10.38 -4.89
CA PRO A 69 -18.36 -9.26 -4.47
C PRO A 69 -18.61 -7.95 -5.23
N CYS A 70 -19.53 -7.91 -6.20
CA CYS A 70 -19.64 -6.83 -7.17
C CYS A 70 -20.24 -5.54 -6.61
N ASN A 71 -20.96 -5.62 -5.49
CA ASN A 71 -21.61 -4.48 -4.83
C ASN A 71 -20.78 -3.84 -3.70
N PHE A 72 -19.52 -4.27 -3.52
CA PHE A 72 -18.62 -3.68 -2.54
C PHE A 72 -17.47 -2.95 -3.23
N GLU A 73 -17.22 -1.71 -2.80
CA GLU A 73 -16.07 -0.91 -3.26
C GLU A 73 -14.76 -1.68 -3.05
N THR A 74 -13.82 -1.48 -3.97
CA THR A 74 -12.45 -2.03 -3.91
C THR A 74 -12.34 -3.55 -3.89
N THR A 75 -13.44 -4.29 -3.94
CA THR A 75 -13.43 -5.76 -3.88
C THR A 75 -13.09 -6.35 -5.25
N CYS A 76 -13.71 -5.81 -6.30
CA CYS A 76 -13.40 -6.09 -7.69
C CYS A 76 -13.08 -4.79 -8.43
N PHE A 77 -12.13 -4.81 -9.35
CA PHE A 77 -11.71 -3.63 -10.12
C PHE A 77 -11.24 -4.02 -11.52
N CYS A 78 -11.15 -3.02 -12.40
CA CYS A 78 -10.73 -3.23 -13.77
C CYS A 78 -9.22 -3.17 -13.89
N HIS A 79 -8.64 -4.13 -14.61
CA HIS A 79 -7.20 -4.29 -14.71
C HIS A 79 -6.76 -4.60 -16.13
N ALA A 80 -5.81 -3.82 -16.65
CA ALA A 80 -5.15 -4.08 -17.92
C ALA A 80 -4.04 -5.14 -17.76
N LEU A 81 -3.81 -5.95 -18.79
CA LEU A 81 -2.84 -7.06 -18.75
C LEU A 81 -1.37 -6.63 -18.59
N ASP A 82 -1.06 -5.38 -18.95
CA ASP A 82 0.27 -4.79 -18.93
C ASP A 82 0.49 -3.79 -17.78
N ALA A 83 -0.54 -3.58 -16.94
CA ALA A 83 -0.45 -2.72 -15.77
C ALA A 83 -0.07 -3.53 -14.50
N PRO A 84 0.45 -2.89 -13.45
CA PRO A 84 0.52 -3.51 -12.13
C PRO A 84 -0.89 -3.70 -11.56
N ARG A 85 -1.13 -4.85 -10.90
CA ARG A 85 -2.42 -5.17 -10.27
C ARG A 85 -2.57 -4.44 -8.94
N ILE A 86 -2.90 -3.16 -9.01
CA ILE A 86 -3.06 -2.28 -7.85
C ILE A 86 -4.56 -2.04 -7.64
N PRO A 87 -5.14 -2.51 -6.52
CA PRO A 87 -6.55 -2.28 -6.27
C PRO A 87 -6.81 -0.80 -6.02
N PRO A 88 -7.95 -0.27 -6.49
CA PRO A 88 -8.30 1.12 -6.22
C PRO A 88 -8.53 1.33 -4.73
N ALA A 89 -8.18 2.52 -4.26
CA ALA A 89 -8.44 2.92 -2.89
C ALA A 89 -9.92 3.31 -2.70
N PRO A 90 -10.50 3.12 -1.49
CA PRO A 90 -11.87 3.54 -1.20
C PRO A 90 -12.05 5.04 -1.38
N ARG A 91 -13.23 5.49 -1.82
CA ARG A 91 -13.47 6.92 -2.03
C ARG A 91 -13.55 7.69 -0.72
N SER A 92 -12.77 8.76 -0.61
CA SER A 92 -12.83 9.67 0.53
C SER A 92 -13.97 10.70 0.40
N GLY A 93 -14.47 10.93 -0.82
CA GLY A 93 -15.49 11.93 -1.12
C GLY A 93 -14.99 13.38 -1.03
N VAL A 94 -13.67 13.59 -0.95
CA VAL A 94 -13.04 14.90 -0.95
C VAL A 94 -12.01 15.01 -2.08
N ASN A 95 -11.60 16.22 -2.44
CA ASN A 95 -10.64 16.45 -3.53
C ASN A 95 -9.20 16.36 -3.04
N VAL A 96 -8.28 15.96 -3.94
CA VAL A 96 -6.84 16.03 -3.71
C VAL A 96 -6.41 17.48 -3.41
N ASN A 97 -5.57 17.65 -2.40
CA ASN A 97 -4.95 18.93 -2.08
C ASN A 97 -3.58 19.05 -2.77
N ALA A 98 -3.59 19.38 -4.06
CA ALA A 98 -2.38 19.41 -4.89
C ALA A 98 -1.34 20.46 -4.45
N ALA A 99 -1.72 21.45 -3.64
CA ALA A 99 -0.82 22.46 -3.11
C ALA A 99 -0.08 22.02 -1.83
N LEU A 100 -0.51 20.92 -1.21
CA LEU A 100 0.02 20.42 0.05
C LEU A 100 1.03 19.32 -0.20
N ASP A 101 2.21 19.47 0.40
CA ASP A 101 3.18 18.39 0.56
C ASP A 101 3.09 17.89 2.01
N THR A 102 2.60 16.67 2.18
CA THR A 102 2.36 16.06 3.48
C THR A 102 3.61 16.02 4.36
N CYS A 103 4.75 15.65 3.77
CA CYS A 103 6.00 15.47 4.48
C CYS A 103 6.70 16.80 4.74
N ARG A 104 6.60 17.77 3.82
CA ARG A 104 7.19 19.09 4.03
C ARG A 104 6.35 20.00 4.93
N ASP A 105 5.03 20.00 4.76
CA ASP A 105 4.14 21.04 5.31
C ASP A 105 3.35 20.59 6.55
N VAL A 106 3.19 19.28 6.78
CA VAL A 106 2.36 18.75 7.86
C VAL A 106 3.14 17.88 8.84
N LEU A 107 3.72 16.78 8.36
CA LEU A 107 4.53 15.87 9.15
C LEU A 107 5.99 16.17 8.86
N THR A 108 6.53 17.26 9.40
CA THR A 108 7.96 17.55 9.27
C THR A 108 8.78 16.49 9.99
N GLU A 109 10.07 16.35 9.64
CA GLU A 109 10.98 15.43 10.32
C GLU A 109 11.03 15.68 11.84
N ASP A 110 11.06 16.94 12.27
CA ASP A 110 10.98 17.31 13.69
C ASP A 110 9.67 16.81 14.34
N THR A 111 8.54 16.95 13.65
CA THR A 111 7.25 16.48 14.16
C THR A 111 7.25 14.95 14.24
N PHE A 112 7.78 14.27 13.22
CA PHE A 112 7.92 12.82 13.20
C PHE A 112 8.77 12.33 14.37
N ASN A 113 9.97 12.90 14.58
CA ASN A 113 10.89 12.51 15.65
C ASN A 113 10.34 12.80 17.07
N ASN A 114 9.36 13.70 17.19
CA ASN A 114 8.65 13.93 18.45
C ASN A 114 7.53 12.91 18.72
N ILE A 115 7.04 12.22 17.69
CA ILE A 115 5.96 11.22 17.80
C ILE A 115 6.53 9.80 17.82
N VAL A 116 7.43 9.51 16.89
CA VAL A 116 8.04 8.19 16.66
C VAL A 116 9.32 8.12 17.48
N GLN A 117 9.20 7.62 18.71
CA GLN A 117 10.30 7.53 19.67
C GLN A 117 10.55 6.09 20.12
N PRO A 118 11.02 5.21 19.22
CA PRO A 118 11.27 3.82 19.55
C PRO A 118 12.36 3.67 20.61
N THR A 119 12.13 2.76 21.55
CA THR A 119 13.08 2.45 22.63
C THR A 119 14.16 1.46 22.18
N SER A 120 13.83 0.59 21.22
CA SER A 120 14.74 -0.42 20.66
C SER A 120 15.61 0.16 19.54
N GLU A 121 16.81 -0.41 19.36
CA GLU A 121 17.70 -0.02 18.26
C GLU A 121 17.16 -0.44 16.89
N GLU A 122 16.54 -1.62 16.80
CA GLU A 122 15.90 -2.12 15.58
C GLU A 122 14.75 -1.20 15.13
N GLY A 123 13.93 -0.73 16.07
CA GLY A 123 12.84 0.21 15.80
C GLY A 123 13.36 1.55 15.28
N LYS A 124 14.44 2.09 15.87
CA LYS A 124 15.09 3.33 15.41
C LYS A 124 15.59 3.23 13.97
N GLN A 125 16.10 2.07 13.57
CA GLN A 125 16.62 1.85 12.22
C GLN A 125 15.51 1.64 11.19
N LEU A 126 14.39 1.04 11.58
CA LEU A 126 13.30 0.71 10.67
C LEU A 126 12.32 1.88 10.48
N PHE A 127 11.84 2.49 11.57
CA PHE A 127 10.79 3.50 11.53
C PHE A 127 11.39 4.90 11.35
N THR A 128 11.77 5.21 10.11
CA THR A 128 12.40 6.48 9.75
C THR A 128 11.43 7.42 9.05
N TYR A 129 11.68 8.72 9.22
CA TYR A 129 10.92 9.77 8.52
C TYR A 129 10.96 9.59 7.01
N ALA A 130 12.16 9.37 6.46
CA ALA A 130 12.36 9.12 5.03
C ALA A 130 11.56 7.90 4.55
N GLY A 131 11.62 6.78 5.29
CA GLY A 131 10.87 5.57 4.93
C GLY A 131 9.36 5.79 4.89
N LEU A 132 8.79 6.54 5.84
CA LEU A 132 7.37 6.89 5.82
C LEU A 132 7.04 7.81 4.63
N CYS A 133 7.86 8.82 4.36
CA CYS A 133 7.62 9.76 3.26
C CYS A 133 7.71 9.10 1.88
N ASP A 134 8.67 8.21 1.69
CA ASP A 134 8.78 7.41 0.47
C ASP A 134 7.57 6.49 0.31
N ALA A 135 7.07 5.88 1.40
CA ALA A 135 5.87 5.06 1.36
C ALA A 135 4.61 5.88 0.98
N ILE A 136 4.44 7.07 1.56
CA ILE A 136 3.34 7.99 1.22
C ILE A 136 3.42 8.37 -0.26
N TYR A 137 4.60 8.78 -0.73
CA TYR A 137 4.81 9.16 -2.11
C TYR A 137 4.46 8.00 -3.06
N ASN A 138 5.00 6.82 -2.79
CA ASN A 138 4.73 5.63 -3.60
C ASN A 138 3.25 5.27 -3.64
N TYR A 139 2.56 5.27 -2.49
CA TYR A 139 1.12 5.02 -2.45
C TYR A 139 0.36 6.05 -3.31
N ASN A 140 0.69 7.33 -3.17
CA ASN A 140 0.05 8.43 -3.88
C ASN A 140 0.35 8.46 -5.39
N GLN A 141 1.42 7.81 -5.86
CA GLN A 141 1.67 7.67 -7.29
C GLN A 141 0.65 6.77 -7.99
N TYR A 142 0.20 5.71 -7.32
CA TYR A 142 -0.59 4.65 -7.97
C TYR A 142 -2.10 4.72 -7.71
N HIS A 143 -2.57 5.56 -6.79
CA HIS A 143 -3.98 5.65 -6.42
C HIS A 143 -4.51 7.06 -6.69
N ASP A 144 -5.72 7.21 -7.23
CA ASP A 144 -6.37 8.52 -7.35
C ASP A 144 -6.71 9.13 -5.99
N GLU A 145 -7.22 8.29 -5.09
CA GLU A 145 -7.40 8.64 -3.69
C GLU A 145 -6.03 8.59 -3.01
N LYS A 146 -5.60 9.74 -2.50
CA LYS A 146 -4.27 9.91 -1.93
C LYS A 146 -4.31 9.65 -0.43
N PHE A 147 -3.32 8.95 0.11
CA PHE A 147 -3.11 8.89 1.55
C PHE A 147 -2.49 10.22 2.02
N ALA A 148 -3.10 10.81 3.05
CA ALA A 148 -2.63 12.03 3.71
C ALA A 148 -2.43 13.23 2.77
N GLN A 149 -3.15 13.29 1.65
CA GLN A 149 -3.10 14.41 0.70
C GLN A 149 -4.50 14.81 0.18
N MET A 150 -5.54 14.40 0.90
CA MET A 150 -6.93 14.63 0.53
C MET A 150 -7.59 15.68 1.44
N GLY A 151 -8.41 16.53 0.85
CA GLY A 151 -9.18 17.55 1.57
C GLY A 151 -8.34 18.66 2.21
N THR A 152 -8.80 19.16 3.35
CA THR A 152 -8.16 20.26 4.09
C THR A 152 -6.92 19.78 4.86
N VAL A 153 -6.00 20.70 5.17
CA VAL A 153 -4.83 20.42 6.05
C VAL A 153 -5.25 19.79 7.38
N SER A 154 -6.42 20.19 7.90
CA SER A 154 -6.98 19.63 9.14
C SER A 154 -7.38 18.15 8.99
N GLN A 155 -7.91 17.75 7.82
CA GLN A 155 -8.22 16.35 7.53
C GLN A 155 -6.95 15.52 7.40
N VAL A 156 -5.96 16.02 6.66
CA VAL A 156 -4.66 15.38 6.52
C VAL A 156 -3.98 15.14 7.87
N ARG A 157 -4.00 16.13 8.77
CA ARG A 157 -3.48 15.96 10.14
C ARG A 157 -4.20 14.85 10.92
N ARG A 158 -5.51 14.73 10.77
CA ARG A 158 -6.29 13.67 11.45
C ARG A 158 -5.99 12.30 10.87
N GLU A 159 -5.85 12.19 9.56
CA GLU A 159 -5.52 10.94 8.89
C GLU A 159 -4.13 10.44 9.33
N LEU A 160 -3.12 11.31 9.31
CA LEU A 160 -1.78 10.98 9.81
C LEU A 160 -1.78 10.60 11.29
N ALA A 161 -2.50 11.36 12.13
CA ALA A 161 -2.59 11.07 13.55
C ALA A 161 -3.25 9.71 13.82
N ALA A 162 -4.33 9.39 13.10
CA ALA A 162 -4.97 8.08 13.21
C ALA A 162 -4.03 6.95 12.77
N PHE A 163 -3.39 7.09 11.61
CA PHE A 163 -2.43 6.11 11.09
C PHE A 163 -1.27 5.87 12.06
N LEU A 164 -0.60 6.94 12.51
CA LEU A 164 0.53 6.84 13.44
C LEU A 164 0.09 6.33 14.81
N SER A 165 -1.12 6.66 15.28
CA SER A 165 -1.64 6.13 16.54
C SER A 165 -1.86 4.62 16.47
N HIS A 166 -2.44 4.12 15.37
CA HIS A 166 -2.60 2.68 15.18
C HIS A 166 -1.26 1.98 15.04
N ALA A 167 -0.37 2.50 14.18
CA ALA A 167 0.98 1.95 14.03
C ALA A 167 1.72 1.90 15.37
N SER A 168 1.62 2.96 16.19
CA SER A 168 2.23 3.01 17.51
C SER A 168 1.68 1.93 18.46
N VAL A 169 0.39 1.62 18.40
CA VAL A 169 -0.19 0.56 19.26
C VAL A 169 0.28 -0.81 18.80
N GLU A 170 0.23 -1.08 17.50
CA GLU A 170 0.60 -2.38 16.93
C GLU A 170 2.11 -2.69 17.04
N THR A 171 2.95 -1.66 17.19
CA THR A 171 4.42 -1.79 17.21
C THR A 171 5.04 -1.45 18.56
N ASP A 172 4.23 -1.36 19.63
CA ASP A 172 4.67 -0.97 20.98
C ASP A 172 5.54 0.32 20.96
N GLY A 173 4.91 1.41 20.53
CA GLY A 173 5.58 2.70 20.36
C GLY A 173 6.71 2.65 19.36
N PHE A 174 6.54 1.90 18.25
CA PHE A 174 7.55 1.71 17.19
C PHE A 174 8.78 0.92 17.64
N SER A 175 8.77 0.30 18.83
CA SER A 175 9.91 -0.47 19.34
C SER A 175 9.95 -1.92 18.82
N VAL A 176 8.81 -2.44 18.37
CA VAL A 176 8.68 -3.82 17.89
C VAL A 176 8.50 -3.81 16.38
N THR A 177 9.41 -4.47 15.67
CA THR A 177 9.44 -4.51 14.20
C THR A 177 8.76 -5.74 13.62
N ARG A 178 8.47 -6.75 14.45
CA ARG A 178 7.86 -8.03 14.09
C ARG A 178 6.98 -8.51 15.24
N GLU A 179 5.83 -9.10 14.92
CA GLU A 179 4.90 -9.67 15.88
C GLU A 179 5.61 -10.56 16.93
N GLU A 180 5.36 -10.36 18.23
CA GLU A 180 5.92 -11.26 19.24
C GLU A 180 5.45 -12.71 18.97
N HIS A 181 6.34 -13.70 19.14
CA HIS A 181 6.08 -15.12 18.88
C HIS A 181 5.90 -15.53 17.41
N HIS A 182 6.28 -14.69 16.44
CA HIS A 182 6.41 -15.12 15.06
C HIS A 182 7.46 -16.23 14.93
N CYS A 183 7.10 -17.34 14.29
CA CYS A 183 7.98 -18.43 13.84
C CYS A 183 9.26 -18.64 14.68
N VAL A 184 9.11 -19.28 15.82
CA VAL A 184 10.24 -19.54 16.71
C VAL A 184 10.79 -20.93 16.44
N ASN A 185 12.12 -21.07 16.34
CA ASN A 185 12.83 -22.30 15.94
C ASN A 185 12.42 -22.81 14.53
N PRO A 186 12.72 -22.06 13.45
CA PRO A 186 12.38 -22.50 12.09
C PRO A 186 13.06 -23.82 11.74
N ILE A 187 12.29 -24.79 11.23
CA ILE A 187 12.81 -26.06 10.71
C ILE A 187 12.66 -26.04 9.20
N THR A 188 13.74 -26.25 8.46
CA THR A 188 13.65 -26.46 7.02
C THR A 188 13.30 -27.92 6.75
N GLY A 189 12.15 -28.16 6.12
CA GLY A 189 11.74 -29.50 5.72
C GLY A 189 12.58 -30.07 4.58
N LEU A 190 12.42 -31.37 4.32
CA LEU A 190 13.09 -32.06 3.20
C LEU A 190 12.65 -31.54 1.82
N ASP A 191 11.56 -30.77 1.78
CA ASP A 191 10.99 -30.10 0.61
C ASP A 191 11.54 -28.68 0.40
N GLY A 192 12.43 -28.21 1.28
CA GLY A 192 13.00 -26.86 1.22
C GLY A 192 12.10 -25.76 1.79
N ASN A 193 10.92 -26.10 2.31
CA ASN A 193 10.04 -25.15 2.94
C ASN A 193 10.45 -24.89 4.40
N VAL A 194 10.28 -23.65 4.87
CA VAL A 194 10.53 -23.27 6.26
C VAL A 194 9.25 -23.44 7.06
N TYR A 195 9.29 -24.33 8.05
CA TYR A 195 8.20 -24.58 8.98
C TYR A 195 8.44 -23.85 10.30
N CYS A 196 7.38 -23.21 10.75
CA CYS A 196 7.36 -22.37 11.93
C CYS A 196 6.51 -23.01 13.00
N MET A 197 7.10 -23.32 14.16
CA MET A 197 6.30 -23.74 15.31
C MET A 197 5.78 -22.48 16.03
N PRO A 198 4.45 -22.30 16.17
CA PRO A 198 3.92 -21.23 16.99
C PRO A 198 4.33 -21.45 18.46
N CYS A 199 4.84 -20.40 19.11
CA CYS A 199 5.15 -20.43 20.54
C CYS A 199 3.95 -19.98 21.35
N LYS A 200 3.61 -20.69 22.42
CA LYS A 200 2.78 -20.06 23.47
C LYS A 200 3.66 -19.16 24.32
N GLU A 201 3.11 -18.05 24.78
CA GLU A 201 3.83 -17.03 25.56
C GLU A 201 4.59 -17.62 26.76
N GLN A 202 3.98 -18.56 27.47
CA GLN A 202 4.56 -19.29 28.60
C GLN A 202 5.83 -20.11 28.29
N PHE A 203 6.15 -20.33 27.02
CA PHE A 203 7.30 -21.12 26.54
C PHE A 203 8.33 -20.27 25.78
N TYR A 204 8.09 -18.96 25.64
CA TYR A 204 8.95 -18.08 24.87
C TYR A 204 9.98 -17.36 25.76
N SER A 205 11.26 -17.49 25.41
CA SER A 205 12.34 -16.71 26.02
C SER A 205 12.53 -15.39 25.27
N LYS A 206 12.20 -14.26 25.91
CA LYS A 206 12.37 -12.92 25.33
C LYS A 206 13.83 -12.56 25.07
N GLU A 207 14.76 -13.10 25.87
CA GLU A 207 16.20 -12.87 25.76
C GLU A 207 16.82 -13.60 24.57
N THR A 208 16.49 -14.88 24.39
CA THR A 208 17.08 -15.71 23.33
C THR A 208 16.22 -15.78 22.06
N LYS A 209 14.98 -15.27 22.11
CA LYS A 209 13.99 -15.36 21.02
C LYS A 209 13.73 -16.82 20.59
N THR A 210 13.71 -17.75 21.56
CA THR A 210 13.49 -19.20 21.36
C THR A 210 12.28 -19.73 22.13
N CYS A 211 11.69 -20.85 21.69
CA CYS A 211 10.70 -21.62 22.45
C CYS A 211 11.36 -22.82 23.11
N THR A 212 10.92 -23.15 24.32
CA THR A 212 11.30 -24.38 25.06
C THR A 212 10.08 -25.18 25.48
#